data_AF-A0A934D0P1-F1
#
_entry.id   AF-A0A934D0P1-F1
#
_cell.length_a   1.000
_cell.length_b   1.000
_cell.length_c   1.000
_cell.angle_alpha   90.00
_cell.angle_beta   90.00
_cell.angle_gamma   90.00
#
_symmetry.space_group_name_H-M   'P 1'
#
loop_
_entity.id
_entity.type
_entity.pdbx_description
1 polymer ?
#
loop_
_entity_poly.entity_id
_entity_poly.type
_entity_poly.pdbx_seq_one_letter_code
_entity_poly.pdbx_strand_id
1 'polypeptide(L)'
;MVRVRASQIFTPSVEDAVSAKKELDAGVEFLQLVEKFSACPSKKVGGDLGWMNEDSALSLLGETVSPRDKGKVIGPIHSQYGYHILLVTDVQLEAAEAVFSSGTTMQDLNARFPEAHSLLFKTFRIGLPVAGHQPGETVGSVCSAHGKPVETVLAALNSEFAKRNVSTLSPRDLKARIESGDKNLIVLDIRERWEHDIACIEGATLITRENNEAVLGSLGHDREVVLVDWKGDRFPSFQKWLKQRGFSNVKGLEGGIDAWAAAVDTRMARYDIDEDDGYRYEDIIEEHDGHAH
;
A
#
# COMPACT_ATOMS: atom_id res chain seq x y z
N MET A 1 1.91 -9.10 0.54
CA MET A 1 2.55 -7.94 1.17
C MET A 1 3.25 -8.45 2.42
N VAL A 2 4.54 -8.19 2.56
CA VAL A 2 5.28 -8.52 3.79
C VAL A 2 4.99 -7.43 4.81
N ARG A 3 4.66 -7.81 6.04
CA ARG A 3 4.59 -6.92 7.19
C ARG A 3 5.67 -7.30 8.18
N VAL A 4 6.31 -6.32 8.76
CA VAL A 4 7.46 -6.46 9.66
C VAL A 4 7.17 -5.69 10.92
N ARG A 5 7.31 -6.30 12.08
CA ARG A 5 7.26 -5.61 13.37
C ARG A 5 8.67 -5.55 13.93
N ALA A 6 9.11 -4.38 14.35
CA ALA A 6 10.41 -4.21 14.98
C ALA A 6 10.35 -3.34 16.23
N SER A 7 11.31 -3.51 17.13
CA SER A 7 11.53 -2.63 18.26
C SER A 7 12.83 -1.84 18.05
N GLN A 8 12.88 -0.60 18.53
CA GLN A 8 14.06 0.27 18.39
C GLN A 8 14.66 0.70 19.73
N ILE A 9 15.99 0.81 19.73
CA ILE A 9 16.75 1.69 20.62
C ILE A 9 17.15 2.90 19.78
N PHE A 10 16.64 4.07 20.15
CA PHE A 10 16.96 5.32 19.48
C PHE A 10 17.76 6.22 20.42
N THR A 11 18.91 6.72 19.99
CA THR A 11 19.69 7.69 20.75
C THR A 11 20.31 8.76 19.84
N PRO A 12 20.29 10.05 20.23
CA PRO A 12 20.99 11.09 19.48
C PRO A 12 22.52 11.01 19.61
N SER A 13 23.03 10.21 20.56
CA SER A 13 24.47 10.10 20.84
C SER A 13 25.09 8.88 20.17
N VAL A 14 26.14 9.09 19.38
CA VAL A 14 26.94 8.01 18.78
C VAL A 14 27.59 7.13 19.86
N GLU A 15 27.98 7.71 20.99
CA GLU A 15 28.62 7.01 22.09
C GLU A 15 27.66 6.04 22.77
N ASP A 16 26.40 6.46 22.95
CA ASP A 16 25.34 5.62 23.51
C ASP A 16 24.96 4.51 22.54
N ALA A 17 24.91 4.80 21.23
CA ALA A 17 24.62 3.78 20.22
C ALA A 17 25.69 2.69 20.18
N VAL A 18 26.97 3.09 20.23
CA VAL A 18 28.10 2.13 20.27
C VAL A 18 28.08 1.33 21.57
N SER A 19 27.78 1.97 22.70
CA SER A 19 27.67 1.30 24.01
C SER A 19 26.52 0.30 24.04
N ALA A 20 25.34 0.69 23.55
CA ALA A 20 24.17 -0.17 23.44
C ALA A 20 24.47 -1.39 22.55
N LYS A 21 25.10 -1.20 21.39
CA LYS A 21 25.47 -2.31 20.50
C LYS A 21 26.44 -3.28 21.15
N LYS A 22 27.45 -2.77 21.87
CA LYS A 22 28.44 -3.59 22.58
C LYS A 22 27.81 -4.43 23.70
N GLU A 23 26.87 -3.86 24.45
CA GLU A 23 26.13 -4.60 25.49
C GLU A 23 25.19 -5.64 24.88
N LEU A 24 24.55 -5.34 23.75
CA LEU A 24 23.76 -6.29 22.97
C LEU A 24 24.59 -7.49 22.50
N ASP A 25 25.79 -7.22 21.96
CA ASP A 25 26.71 -8.26 21.51
C ASP A 25 27.28 -9.11 22.66
N ALA A 26 27.27 -8.56 23.89
CA ALA A 26 27.61 -9.28 25.11
C ALA A 26 26.44 -10.13 25.67
N GLY A 27 25.27 -10.10 25.02
CA GLY A 27 24.09 -10.89 25.40
C GLY A 27 23.16 -10.21 26.41
N VAL A 28 23.25 -8.89 26.59
CA VAL A 28 22.26 -8.16 27.40
C VAL A 28 20.94 -8.09 26.64
N GLU A 29 19.84 -8.34 27.36
CA GLU A 29 18.48 -8.30 26.81
C GLU A 29 18.14 -6.94 26.18
N PHE A 30 17.60 -6.95 24.96
CA PHE A 30 17.30 -5.75 24.17
C PHE A 30 16.40 -4.76 24.94
N LEU A 31 15.39 -5.26 25.66
CA LEU A 31 14.47 -4.44 26.47
C LEU A 31 15.19 -3.65 27.58
N GLN A 32 16.23 -4.22 28.20
CA GLN A 32 17.00 -3.51 29.21
C GLN A 32 17.78 -2.35 28.61
N LEU A 33 18.27 -2.53 27.38
CA LEU A 33 19.01 -1.50 26.65
C LEU A 33 18.08 -0.43 26.09
N VAL A 34 16.85 -0.77 25.72
CA VAL A 34 15.79 0.21 25.44
C VAL A 34 15.55 1.10 26.66
N GLU A 35 15.41 0.50 27.85
CA GLU A 35 15.22 1.25 29.09
C GLU A 35 16.43 2.12 29.47
N LYS A 36 17.64 1.68 29.11
CA LYS A 36 18.88 2.37 29.45
C LYS A 36 19.24 3.49 28.48
N PHE A 37 19.12 3.25 27.18
CA PHE A 37 19.70 4.10 26.12
C PHE A 37 18.67 4.76 25.21
N SER A 38 17.42 4.27 25.16
CA SER A 38 16.44 4.80 24.22
C SER A 38 15.86 6.15 24.69
N ALA A 39 15.96 7.16 23.83
CA ALA A 39 15.38 8.49 23.98
C ALA A 39 14.01 8.63 23.27
N CYS A 40 13.57 7.61 22.53
CA CYS A 40 12.28 7.65 21.83
C CYS A 40 11.11 7.37 22.79
N PRO A 41 9.95 8.04 22.64
CA PRO A 41 8.74 7.74 23.41
C PRO A 41 8.29 6.27 23.35
N SER A 42 8.64 5.54 22.27
CA SER A 42 8.34 4.10 22.14
C SER A 42 9.01 3.24 23.22
N LYS A 43 10.00 3.78 23.95
CA LYS A 43 10.58 3.15 25.15
C LYS A 43 9.52 2.63 26.13
N LYS A 44 8.40 3.34 26.30
CA LYS A 44 7.29 2.94 27.18
C LYS A 44 6.63 1.60 26.80
N VAL A 45 6.81 1.17 25.56
CA VAL A 45 6.32 -0.10 25.01
C VAL A 45 7.48 -0.98 24.55
N GLY A 46 8.63 -0.89 25.22
CA GLY A 46 9.80 -1.71 24.89
C GLY A 46 10.44 -1.37 23.54
N GLY A 47 10.25 -0.15 23.06
CA GLY A 47 10.80 0.34 21.80
C GLY A 47 9.99 -0.09 20.58
N ASP A 48 8.87 -0.80 20.76
CA ASP A 48 8.04 -1.33 19.67
C ASP A 48 7.54 -0.21 18.74
N LEU A 49 7.72 -0.46 17.44
CA LEU A 49 7.29 0.41 16.34
C LEU A 49 5.96 -0.02 15.72
N GLY A 50 5.43 -1.17 16.13
CA GLY A 50 4.26 -1.76 15.51
C GLY A 50 4.55 -2.39 14.15
N TRP A 51 3.48 -2.79 13.47
CA TRP A 51 3.56 -3.48 12.19
C TRP A 51 3.77 -2.51 11.03
N MET A 52 4.97 -2.55 10.47
CA MET A 52 5.37 -1.84 9.26
C MET A 52 5.13 -2.73 8.03
N ASN A 53 4.99 -2.13 6.86
CA ASN A 53 4.99 -2.84 5.59
C ASN A 53 6.44 -3.03 5.09
N GLU A 54 6.61 -3.75 3.97
CA GLU A 54 7.92 -4.07 3.39
C GLU A 54 8.77 -2.83 3.08
N ASP A 55 8.18 -1.78 2.51
CA ASP A 55 8.89 -0.56 2.11
C ASP A 55 9.32 0.26 3.33
N SER A 56 8.42 0.48 4.29
CA SER A 56 8.74 1.17 5.55
C SER A 56 9.77 0.40 6.38
N ALA A 57 9.72 -0.94 6.35
CA ALA A 57 10.71 -1.78 7.00
C ALA A 57 12.07 -1.66 6.29
N LEU A 58 12.10 -1.66 4.96
CA LEU A 58 13.32 -1.49 4.17
C LEU A 58 13.98 -0.13 4.44
N SER A 59 13.21 0.94 4.47
CA SER A 59 13.70 2.28 4.79
C SER A 59 14.34 2.32 6.18
N LEU A 60 13.61 1.85 7.19
CA LEU A 60 14.06 1.96 8.56
C LEU A 60 15.20 0.99 8.89
N LEU A 61 15.16 -0.23 8.36
CA LEU A 61 16.16 -1.28 8.62
C LEU A 61 17.36 -1.18 7.67
N GLY A 62 17.25 -0.43 6.57
CA GLY A 62 18.28 -0.32 5.52
C GLY A 62 18.50 -1.61 4.71
N GLU A 63 17.73 -2.67 4.99
CA GLU A 63 17.79 -3.94 4.28
C GLU A 63 16.42 -4.62 4.26
N THR A 64 16.17 -5.43 3.21
CA THR A 64 14.96 -6.24 3.12
C THR A 64 15.02 -7.38 4.13
N VAL A 65 13.94 -7.56 4.90
CA VAL A 65 13.83 -8.63 5.89
C VAL A 65 12.79 -9.67 5.49
N SER A 66 13.11 -10.92 5.80
CA SER A 66 12.27 -12.08 5.54
C SER A 66 11.81 -12.73 6.85
N PRO A 67 10.87 -13.68 6.83
CA PRO A 67 10.49 -14.44 8.03
C PRO A 67 11.65 -15.15 8.74
N ARG A 68 12.78 -15.35 8.07
CA ARG A 68 13.99 -15.95 8.67
C ARG A 68 14.79 -14.97 9.51
N ASP A 69 14.55 -13.68 9.36
CA ASP A 69 15.24 -12.60 10.05
C ASP A 69 14.55 -12.23 11.37
N LYS A 70 13.52 -12.98 11.81
CA LYS A 70 12.92 -12.81 13.13
C LYS A 70 13.99 -13.00 14.22
N GLY A 71 14.10 -12.02 15.11
CA GLY A 71 15.12 -11.94 16.16
C GLY A 71 16.43 -11.30 15.70
N LYS A 72 16.57 -10.92 14.43
CA LYS A 72 17.77 -10.24 13.91
C LYS A 72 17.84 -8.81 14.47
N VAL A 73 19.04 -8.44 14.90
CA VAL A 73 19.38 -7.07 15.30
C VAL A 73 20.06 -6.38 14.12
N ILE A 74 19.59 -5.19 13.77
CA ILE A 74 20.02 -4.41 12.62
C ILE A 74 20.48 -3.02 13.10
N GLY A 75 21.60 -2.54 12.57
CA GLY A 75 22.22 -1.26 12.94
C GLY A 75 23.49 -1.38 13.80
N PRO A 76 24.03 -0.25 14.29
CA PRO A 76 23.42 1.08 14.32
C PRO A 76 23.26 1.73 12.95
N ILE A 77 22.08 2.29 12.67
CA ILE A 77 21.75 3.05 11.46
C ILE A 77 21.71 4.53 11.83
N HIS A 78 22.35 5.38 11.05
CA HIS A 78 22.35 6.82 11.25
C HIS A 78 21.24 7.48 10.43
N SER A 79 20.37 8.24 11.10
CA SER A 79 19.35 9.10 10.50
C SER A 79 19.66 10.58 10.80
N GLN A 80 18.89 11.49 10.23
CA GLN A 80 18.98 12.93 10.54
C GLN A 80 18.67 13.26 12.01
N TYR A 81 18.00 12.35 12.74
CA TYR A 81 17.59 12.55 14.13
C TYR A 81 18.51 11.86 15.15
N GLY A 82 19.35 10.91 14.72
CA GLY A 82 20.25 10.18 15.60
C GLY A 82 20.55 8.77 15.09
N TYR A 83 20.78 7.85 16.04
CA TYR A 83 21.14 6.47 15.77
C TYR A 83 20.03 5.52 16.19
N HIS A 84 19.74 4.54 15.33
CA HIS A 84 18.73 3.51 15.54
C HIS A 84 19.40 2.13 15.58
N ILE A 85 19.07 1.33 16.59
CA ILE A 85 19.36 -0.11 16.63
C ILE A 85 18.01 -0.81 16.69
N LEU A 86 17.74 -1.68 15.72
CA LEU A 86 16.44 -2.28 15.49
C LEU A 86 16.50 -3.78 15.77
N LEU A 87 15.47 -4.32 16.40
CA LEU A 87 15.26 -5.75 16.59
C LEU A 87 14.01 -6.16 15.82
N VAL A 88 14.15 -7.03 14.83
CA VAL A 88 13.01 -7.60 14.11
C VAL A 88 12.27 -8.55 15.04
N THR A 89 11.10 -8.14 15.53
CA THR A 89 10.32 -8.93 16.50
C THR A 89 9.42 -9.95 15.81
N ASP A 90 8.89 -9.62 14.63
CA ASP A 90 8.06 -10.55 13.86
C ASP A 90 7.96 -10.15 12.38
N VAL A 91 7.67 -11.11 11.51
CA VAL A 91 7.46 -10.88 10.08
C VAL A 91 6.29 -11.72 9.60
N GLN A 92 5.26 -11.08 9.05
CA GLN A 92 4.07 -11.70 8.49
C GLN A 92 4.01 -11.55 6.98
N LEU A 93 3.44 -12.54 6.31
CA LEU A 93 3.06 -12.46 4.91
C LEU A 93 1.54 -12.29 4.86
N GLU A 94 1.07 -11.07 4.66
CA GLU A 94 -0.35 -10.81 4.43
C GLU A 94 -0.64 -10.89 2.92
N ALA A 95 -1.57 -11.77 2.55
CA ALA A 95 -2.12 -11.76 1.20
C ALA A 95 -3.18 -10.64 1.12
N ALA A 96 -3.02 -9.71 0.17
CA ALA A 96 -4.10 -8.80 -0.19
C ALA A 96 -5.37 -9.61 -0.47
N GLU A 97 -6.52 -9.15 0.01
CA GLU A 97 -7.80 -9.87 -0.06
C GLU A 97 -8.02 -10.44 -1.48
N ALA A 98 -7.85 -11.76 -1.59
CA ALA A 98 -7.57 -12.42 -2.84
C ALA A 98 -8.85 -12.53 -3.69
N VAL A 99 -8.88 -11.79 -4.81
CA VAL A 99 -9.97 -11.83 -5.81
C VAL A 99 -10.15 -13.25 -6.37
N PHE A 100 -9.03 -13.95 -6.55
CA PHE A 100 -8.94 -15.34 -6.97
C PHE A 100 -8.35 -16.20 -5.86
N SER A 101 -8.92 -17.39 -5.71
CA SER A 101 -8.49 -18.42 -4.76
C SER A 101 -8.20 -19.73 -5.50
N SER A 102 -7.63 -20.70 -4.80
CA SER A 102 -7.34 -22.03 -5.37
C SER A 102 -8.60 -22.74 -5.90
N GLY A 103 -9.78 -22.43 -5.36
CA GLY A 103 -11.07 -22.96 -5.80
C GLY A 103 -11.71 -22.22 -6.98
N THR A 104 -11.13 -21.10 -7.43
CA THR A 104 -11.65 -20.37 -8.60
C THR A 104 -11.51 -21.23 -9.86
N THR A 105 -12.58 -21.38 -10.64
CA THR A 105 -12.54 -22.14 -11.90
C THR A 105 -11.79 -21.36 -12.99
N MET A 106 -11.21 -22.05 -13.98
CA MET A 106 -10.56 -21.41 -15.12
C MET A 106 -11.56 -20.60 -15.95
N GLN A 107 -12.82 -21.03 -16.00
CA GLN A 107 -13.93 -20.28 -16.59
C GLN A 107 -14.18 -18.96 -15.84
N ASP A 108 -14.32 -19.00 -14.51
CA ASP A 108 -14.56 -17.80 -13.71
C ASP A 108 -13.36 -16.85 -13.72
N LEU A 109 -12.15 -17.41 -13.71
CA LEU A 109 -10.92 -16.66 -13.84
C LEU A 109 -10.91 -15.90 -15.17
N ASN A 110 -11.16 -16.57 -16.29
CA ASN A 110 -11.15 -15.93 -17.61
C ASN A 110 -12.32 -14.95 -17.81
N ALA A 111 -13.48 -15.22 -17.21
CA ALA A 111 -14.62 -14.32 -17.25
C ALA A 111 -14.33 -13.00 -16.50
N ARG A 112 -13.59 -13.08 -15.39
CA ARG A 112 -13.24 -11.92 -14.56
C ARG A 112 -11.95 -11.25 -15.02
N PHE A 113 -10.99 -12.00 -15.53
CA PHE A 113 -9.68 -11.53 -15.98
C PHE A 113 -9.27 -12.21 -17.29
N PRO A 114 -9.74 -11.72 -18.46
CA PRO A 114 -9.48 -12.34 -19.76
C PRO A 114 -7.98 -12.49 -20.10
N GLU A 115 -7.13 -11.62 -19.56
CA GLU A 115 -5.68 -11.66 -19.77
C GLU A 115 -4.95 -12.62 -18.83
N ALA A 116 -5.66 -13.27 -17.89
CA ALA A 116 -5.11 -14.29 -17.01
C ALA A 116 -4.40 -15.38 -17.81
N HIS A 117 -4.94 -15.80 -18.97
CA HIS A 117 -4.28 -16.78 -19.84
C HIS A 117 -2.90 -16.32 -20.32
N SER A 118 -2.76 -15.04 -20.69
CA SER A 118 -1.48 -14.50 -21.14
C SER A 118 -0.46 -14.48 -20.00
N LEU A 119 -0.91 -14.11 -18.79
CA LEU A 119 -0.07 -14.08 -17.60
C LEU A 119 0.37 -15.50 -17.18
N LEU A 120 -0.58 -16.43 -17.10
CA LEU A 120 -0.34 -17.83 -16.77
C LEU A 120 0.65 -18.48 -17.74
N PHE A 121 0.50 -18.19 -19.03
CA PHE A 121 1.41 -18.72 -20.05
C PHE A 121 2.80 -18.09 -19.97
N LYS A 122 2.90 -16.75 -19.96
CA LYS A 122 4.19 -16.05 -19.99
C LYS A 122 5.03 -16.30 -18.73
N THR A 123 4.39 -16.23 -17.57
CA THR A 123 5.08 -16.26 -16.27
C THR A 123 5.23 -17.69 -15.75
N PHE A 124 4.19 -18.51 -15.89
CA PHE A 124 4.15 -19.83 -15.24
C PHE A 124 4.19 -21.00 -16.22
N ARG A 125 4.09 -20.76 -17.54
CA ARG A 125 4.01 -21.79 -18.59
C ARG A 125 2.81 -22.73 -18.40
N ILE A 126 1.71 -22.20 -17.88
CA ILE A 126 0.41 -22.87 -17.77
C ILE A 126 -0.43 -22.49 -19.00
N GLY A 127 -1.05 -23.47 -19.66
CA GLY A 127 -1.83 -23.26 -20.89
C GLY A 127 -1.09 -23.60 -22.19
N LEU A 128 -1.78 -23.39 -23.31
CA LEU A 128 -1.26 -23.69 -24.65
C LEU A 128 -0.01 -22.84 -24.98
N PRO A 129 0.98 -23.40 -25.72
CA PRO A 129 0.94 -24.68 -26.43
C PRO A 129 1.46 -25.88 -25.62
N VAL A 130 1.72 -25.74 -24.31
CA VAL A 130 2.44 -26.75 -23.52
C VAL A 130 1.48 -27.80 -22.95
N ALA A 131 0.45 -27.36 -22.21
CA ALA A 131 -0.63 -28.22 -21.75
C ALA A 131 -1.85 -27.32 -21.50
N GLY A 132 -2.96 -27.62 -22.18
CA GLY A 132 -4.22 -26.89 -22.00
C GLY A 132 -4.91 -27.24 -20.69
N HIS A 133 -5.87 -26.43 -20.29
CA HIS A 133 -6.76 -26.68 -19.16
C HIS A 133 -8.22 -26.58 -19.63
N GLN A 134 -9.12 -27.26 -18.93
CA GLN A 134 -10.55 -27.22 -19.18
C GLN A 134 -11.20 -26.05 -18.40
N PRO A 135 -12.32 -25.49 -18.89
CA PRO A 135 -13.01 -24.39 -18.20
C PRO A 135 -13.44 -24.72 -16.76
N GLY A 136 -13.83 -25.97 -16.49
CA GLY A 136 -14.27 -26.41 -15.16
C GLY A 136 -13.15 -26.78 -14.18
N GLU A 137 -11.88 -26.81 -14.61
CA GLU A 137 -10.76 -27.02 -13.71
C GLU A 137 -10.55 -25.79 -12.82
N THR A 138 -10.00 -25.97 -11.62
CA THR A 138 -9.69 -24.86 -10.71
C THR A 138 -8.27 -24.38 -10.88
N VAL A 139 -7.98 -23.13 -10.48
CA VAL A 139 -6.59 -22.61 -10.45
C VAL A 139 -5.69 -23.56 -9.64
N GLY A 140 -6.19 -24.09 -8.52
CA GLY A 140 -5.46 -25.07 -7.71
C GLY A 140 -5.18 -26.39 -8.45
N SER A 141 -6.17 -26.96 -9.15
CA SER A 141 -5.98 -28.22 -9.89
C SER A 141 -5.01 -28.04 -11.06
N VAL A 142 -5.12 -26.93 -11.79
CA VAL A 142 -4.22 -26.60 -12.91
C VAL A 142 -2.79 -26.35 -12.40
N CYS A 143 -2.61 -25.60 -11.31
CA CYS A 143 -1.29 -25.40 -10.73
C CYS A 143 -0.65 -26.73 -10.31
N SER A 144 -1.43 -27.61 -9.68
CA SER A 144 -0.99 -28.94 -9.26
C SER A 144 -0.56 -29.81 -10.44
N ALA A 145 -1.37 -29.83 -11.52
CA ALA A 145 -1.06 -30.59 -12.74
C ALA A 145 0.22 -30.13 -13.44
N HIS A 146 0.56 -28.84 -13.32
CA HIS A 146 1.76 -28.24 -13.93
C HIS A 146 2.95 -28.13 -12.96
N GLY A 147 2.85 -28.66 -11.73
CA GLY A 147 3.90 -28.58 -10.72
C GLY A 147 4.26 -27.15 -10.32
N LYS A 148 3.28 -26.24 -10.31
CA LYS A 148 3.46 -24.83 -9.93
C LYS A 148 2.90 -24.56 -8.54
N PRO A 149 3.61 -23.79 -7.69
CA PRO A 149 3.08 -23.36 -6.40
C PRO A 149 1.85 -22.50 -6.60
N VAL A 150 0.70 -22.96 -6.11
CA VAL A 150 -0.60 -22.28 -6.32
C VAL A 150 -0.58 -20.89 -5.67
N GLU A 151 0.09 -20.73 -4.55
CA GLU A 151 0.22 -19.47 -3.81
C GLU A 151 0.93 -18.41 -4.65
N THR A 152 2.03 -18.76 -5.32
CA THR A 152 2.77 -17.85 -6.20
C THR A 152 1.95 -17.44 -7.42
N VAL A 153 1.22 -18.39 -8.01
CA VAL A 153 0.35 -18.12 -9.17
C VAL A 153 -0.80 -17.19 -8.76
N LEU A 154 -1.46 -17.47 -7.64
CA LEU A 154 -2.54 -16.64 -7.11
C LEU A 154 -2.03 -15.24 -6.75
N ALA A 155 -0.85 -15.10 -6.15
CA ALA A 155 -0.28 -13.79 -5.85
C ALA A 155 -0.08 -12.95 -7.11
N ALA A 156 0.49 -13.54 -8.17
CA ALA A 156 0.69 -12.86 -9.45
C ALA A 156 -0.64 -12.50 -10.14
N LEU A 157 -1.60 -13.43 -10.16
CA LEU A 157 -2.93 -13.19 -10.73
C LEU A 157 -3.66 -12.06 -10.02
N ASN A 158 -3.69 -12.10 -8.68
CA ASN A 158 -4.35 -11.08 -7.89
C ASN A 158 -3.66 -9.72 -7.99
N SER A 159 -2.32 -9.69 -8.05
CA SER A 159 -1.55 -8.46 -8.25
C SER A 159 -1.80 -7.83 -9.62
N GLU A 160 -1.71 -8.62 -10.70
CA GLU A 160 -1.93 -8.10 -12.06
C GLU A 160 -3.39 -7.71 -12.32
N PHE A 161 -4.33 -8.45 -11.74
CA PHE A 161 -5.74 -8.09 -11.80
C PHE A 161 -6.02 -6.78 -11.07
N ALA A 162 -5.44 -6.59 -9.88
CA ALA A 162 -5.57 -5.35 -9.14
C ALA A 162 -5.03 -4.16 -9.93
N LYS A 163 -3.87 -4.30 -10.62
CA LYS A 163 -3.29 -3.24 -11.46
C LYS A 163 -4.14 -2.91 -12.70
N ARG A 164 -4.79 -3.90 -13.29
CA ARG A 164 -5.52 -3.74 -14.57
C ARG A 164 -6.96 -3.34 -14.41
N ASN A 165 -7.58 -3.64 -13.28
CA ASN A 165 -8.96 -3.27 -12.98
C ASN A 165 -9.08 -1.86 -12.36
N VAL A 166 -8.01 -1.06 -12.49
CA VAL A 166 -7.95 0.34 -12.12
C VAL A 166 -8.56 1.16 -13.24
N SER A 167 -9.72 1.78 -12.97
CA SER A 167 -10.31 2.72 -13.94
C SER A 167 -9.68 4.10 -13.73
N THR A 168 -9.24 4.75 -14.80
CA THR A 168 -8.59 6.06 -14.75
C THR A 168 -9.25 7.09 -15.65
N LEU A 169 -8.92 8.35 -15.44
CA LEU A 169 -9.26 9.48 -16.30
C LEU A 169 -8.00 10.33 -16.52
N SER A 170 -7.75 10.76 -17.76
CA SER A 170 -6.58 11.59 -18.07
C SER A 170 -6.75 13.01 -17.50
N PRO A 171 -5.66 13.73 -17.18
CA PRO A 171 -5.75 15.12 -16.71
C PRO A 171 -6.52 16.05 -17.66
N ARG A 172 -6.32 15.90 -18.98
CA ARG A 172 -6.98 16.74 -19.97
C ARG A 172 -8.49 16.47 -20.05
N ASP A 173 -8.89 15.20 -19.97
CA ASP A 173 -10.30 14.83 -19.97
C ASP A 173 -10.97 15.32 -18.68
N LEU A 174 -10.31 15.18 -17.53
CA LEU A 174 -10.81 15.71 -16.26
C LEU A 174 -11.01 17.23 -16.34
N LYS A 175 -10.03 17.98 -16.88
CA LYS A 175 -10.14 19.43 -17.08
C LYS A 175 -11.34 19.81 -17.95
N ALA A 176 -11.52 19.13 -19.08
CA ALA A 176 -12.64 19.38 -19.97
C ALA A 176 -14.00 19.14 -19.29
N ARG A 177 -14.11 18.13 -18.42
CA ARG A 177 -15.34 17.86 -17.65
C ARG A 177 -15.59 18.86 -16.53
N ILE A 178 -14.54 19.38 -15.88
CA ILE A 178 -14.67 20.46 -14.91
C ILE A 178 -15.17 21.74 -15.60
N GLU A 179 -14.58 22.09 -16.74
CA GLU A 179 -14.94 23.30 -17.50
C GLU A 179 -16.34 23.25 -18.11
N SER A 180 -16.85 22.06 -18.43
CA SER A 180 -18.23 21.88 -18.89
C SER A 180 -19.27 22.02 -17.76
N GLY A 181 -18.83 22.10 -16.50
CA GLY A 181 -19.71 22.17 -15.35
C GLY A 181 -20.47 20.87 -15.10
N ASP A 182 -19.86 19.71 -15.38
CA ASP A 182 -20.47 18.39 -15.19
C ASP A 182 -20.87 18.18 -13.72
N LYS A 183 -22.17 18.32 -13.43
CA LYS A 183 -22.71 18.17 -12.07
C LYS A 183 -22.61 16.75 -11.55
N ASN A 184 -22.46 15.76 -12.43
CA ASN A 184 -22.31 14.36 -12.03
C ASN A 184 -20.89 14.01 -11.59
N LEU A 185 -19.91 14.88 -11.88
CA LEU A 185 -18.51 14.69 -11.51
C LEU A 185 -18.26 15.14 -10.07
N ILE A 186 -17.50 14.34 -9.34
CA ILE A 186 -16.86 14.70 -8.08
C ILE A 186 -15.36 14.48 -8.24
N VAL A 187 -14.57 15.47 -7.86
CA VAL A 187 -13.12 15.32 -7.72
C VAL A 187 -12.84 15.20 -6.23
N LEU A 188 -12.31 14.05 -5.81
CA LEU A 188 -12.05 13.73 -4.41
C LEU A 188 -10.54 13.64 -4.21
N ASP A 189 -9.99 14.58 -3.45
CA ASP A 189 -8.58 14.63 -3.11
C ASP A 189 -8.32 13.80 -1.85
N ILE A 190 -7.46 12.79 -1.98
CA ILE A 190 -7.19 11.76 -0.97
C ILE A 190 -5.80 11.90 -0.37
N ARG A 191 -5.17 13.04 -0.61
CA ARG A 191 -3.85 13.41 -0.11
C ARG A 191 -3.96 14.00 1.29
N GLU A 192 -2.81 14.27 1.91
CA GLU A 192 -2.80 15.02 3.15
C GLU A 192 -3.17 16.49 2.95
N ARG A 193 -3.59 17.13 4.05
CA ARG A 193 -3.88 18.56 4.08
C ARG A 193 -2.69 19.39 3.60
N TRP A 194 -1.47 19.07 4.04
CA TRP A 194 -0.28 19.83 3.64
C TRP A 194 0.04 19.67 2.15
N GLU A 195 -0.16 18.47 1.57
CA GLU A 195 -0.01 18.23 0.13
C GLU A 195 -1.02 19.06 -0.67
N HIS A 196 -2.26 19.13 -0.17
CA HIS A 196 -3.34 19.92 -0.74
C HIS A 196 -3.07 21.43 -0.65
N ASP A 197 -2.50 21.90 0.46
CA ASP A 197 -2.15 23.31 0.65
C ASP A 197 -1.07 23.79 -0.34
N ILE A 198 -0.19 22.90 -0.81
CA ILE A 198 0.82 23.21 -1.83
C ILE A 198 0.19 23.34 -3.22
N ALA A 199 -0.67 22.38 -3.59
CA ALA A 199 -1.24 22.27 -4.92
C ALA A 199 -2.64 21.66 -4.83
N CYS A 200 -3.61 22.24 -5.53
CA CYS A 200 -4.99 21.76 -5.53
C CYS A 200 -5.65 21.90 -6.89
N ILE A 201 -6.56 20.97 -7.21
CA ILE A 201 -7.47 21.16 -8.35
C ILE A 201 -8.65 21.98 -7.84
N GLU A 202 -8.94 23.11 -8.50
CA GLU A 202 -10.06 23.97 -8.12
C GLU A 202 -11.39 23.19 -8.14
N GLY A 203 -12.13 23.28 -7.04
CA GLY A 203 -13.39 22.55 -6.85
C GLY A 203 -13.25 21.11 -6.39
N ALA A 204 -12.03 20.60 -6.16
CA ALA A 204 -11.83 19.30 -5.53
C ALA A 204 -12.22 19.31 -4.05
N THR A 205 -12.84 18.23 -3.59
CA THR A 205 -13.18 18.01 -2.18
C THR A 205 -12.05 17.24 -1.52
N LEU A 206 -11.44 17.78 -0.47
CA LEU A 206 -10.48 17.06 0.36
C LEU A 206 -11.18 16.13 1.34
N ILE A 207 -10.86 14.84 1.30
CA ILE A 207 -11.24 13.89 2.33
C ILE A 207 -10.07 13.64 3.30
N THR A 208 -10.37 13.67 4.58
CA THR A 208 -9.45 13.56 5.71
C THR A 208 -10.06 12.63 6.74
N ARG A 209 -9.26 12.16 7.70
CA ARG A 209 -9.78 11.35 8.81
C ARG A 209 -10.94 12.04 9.53
N GLU A 210 -10.84 13.35 9.77
CA GLU A 210 -11.82 14.09 10.57
C GLU A 210 -13.16 14.29 9.86
N ASN A 211 -13.19 14.27 8.52
CA ASN A 211 -14.39 14.56 7.74
C ASN A 211 -14.87 13.38 6.89
N ASN A 212 -14.25 12.20 6.99
CA ASN A 212 -14.48 11.08 6.08
C ASN A 212 -15.97 10.67 6.01
N GLU A 213 -16.64 10.51 7.14
CA GLU A 213 -18.05 10.07 7.17
C GLU A 213 -18.97 11.07 6.45
N ALA A 214 -18.77 12.37 6.73
CA ALA A 214 -19.55 13.44 6.14
C ALA A 214 -19.31 13.55 4.62
N VAL A 215 -18.04 13.48 4.20
CA VAL A 215 -17.68 13.53 2.79
C VAL A 215 -18.26 12.33 2.06
N LEU A 216 -18.02 11.10 2.55
CA LEU A 216 -18.51 9.86 1.94
C LEU A 216 -20.04 9.84 1.85
N GLY A 217 -20.75 10.27 2.89
CA GLY A 217 -22.21 10.37 2.88
C GLY A 217 -22.75 11.38 1.87
N SER A 218 -21.96 12.39 1.49
CA SER A 218 -22.35 13.42 0.51
C SER A 218 -22.05 13.06 -0.96
N LEU A 219 -21.22 12.04 -1.20
CA LEU A 219 -20.77 11.70 -2.55
C LEU A 219 -21.91 11.17 -3.42
N GLY A 220 -22.81 10.35 -2.88
CA GLY A 220 -23.80 9.60 -3.66
C GLY A 220 -23.15 8.46 -4.46
N HIS A 221 -23.76 7.27 -4.42
CA HIS A 221 -23.16 6.05 -5.00
C HIS A 221 -23.26 5.95 -6.54
N ASP A 222 -24.07 6.80 -7.16
CA ASP A 222 -24.36 6.89 -8.59
C ASP A 222 -23.51 7.93 -9.34
N ARG A 223 -22.94 8.90 -8.61
CA ARG A 223 -22.09 9.94 -9.19
C ARG A 223 -20.72 9.41 -9.58
N GLU A 224 -20.09 10.07 -10.56
CA GLU A 224 -18.72 9.72 -10.94
C GLU A 224 -17.73 10.38 -9.98
N VAL A 225 -16.94 9.56 -9.28
CA VAL A 225 -15.89 10.02 -8.37
C VAL A 225 -14.53 9.84 -9.03
N VAL A 226 -13.76 10.91 -9.18
CA VAL A 226 -12.37 10.90 -9.63
C VAL A 226 -11.46 11.17 -8.44
N LEU A 227 -10.68 10.17 -8.05
CA LEU A 227 -9.73 10.23 -6.96
C LEU A 227 -8.43 10.92 -7.40
N VAL A 228 -7.94 11.83 -6.58
CA VAL A 228 -6.69 12.56 -6.80
C VAL A 228 -5.71 12.22 -5.69
N ASP A 229 -4.55 11.67 -6.07
CA ASP A 229 -3.39 11.48 -5.22
C ASP A 229 -2.17 12.19 -5.83
N TRP A 230 -0.94 11.85 -5.38
CA TRP A 230 0.28 12.48 -5.90
C TRP A 230 0.67 12.00 -7.30
N LYS A 231 0.98 10.70 -7.46
CA LYS A 231 1.53 10.12 -8.69
C LYS A 231 0.73 8.93 -9.24
N GLY A 232 -0.45 8.64 -8.68
CA GLY A 232 -1.33 7.56 -9.10
C GLY A 232 -1.20 6.26 -8.31
N ASP A 233 -0.36 6.23 -7.29
CA ASP A 233 -0.01 5.01 -6.56
C ASP A 233 -0.97 4.67 -5.40
N ARG A 234 -1.70 5.67 -4.88
CA ARG A 234 -2.54 5.55 -3.66
C ARG A 234 -3.99 5.27 -3.99
N PHE A 235 -4.52 5.87 -5.05
CA PHE A 235 -5.91 5.74 -5.41
C PHE A 235 -6.39 4.32 -5.78
N PRO A 236 -5.58 3.39 -6.33
CA PRO A 236 -6.09 2.07 -6.75
C PRO A 236 -6.75 1.28 -5.61
N SER A 237 -6.13 1.30 -4.43
CA SER A 237 -6.67 0.63 -3.24
C SER A 237 -7.94 1.32 -2.75
N PHE A 238 -7.98 2.65 -2.73
CA PHE A 238 -9.16 3.38 -2.31
C PHE A 238 -10.33 3.28 -3.31
N GLN A 239 -10.03 3.20 -4.61
CA GLN A 239 -11.00 2.93 -5.66
C GLN A 239 -11.68 1.57 -5.45
N LYS A 240 -10.89 0.53 -5.13
CA LYS A 240 -11.43 -0.79 -4.79
C LYS A 240 -12.32 -0.71 -3.55
N TRP A 241 -11.86 -0.02 -2.50
CA TRP A 241 -12.58 0.15 -1.24
C TRP A 241 -13.96 0.84 -1.43
N LEU A 242 -14.01 1.89 -2.25
CA LEU A 242 -15.26 2.58 -2.58
C LEU A 242 -16.19 1.66 -3.41
N LYS A 243 -15.67 0.97 -4.42
CA LYS A 243 -16.47 0.05 -5.24
C LYS A 243 -17.11 -1.06 -4.41
N GLN A 244 -16.41 -1.61 -3.42
CA GLN A 244 -16.94 -2.62 -2.49
C GLN A 244 -18.13 -2.09 -1.66
N ARG A 245 -18.22 -0.77 -1.44
CA ARG A 245 -19.30 -0.09 -0.70
C ARG A 245 -20.42 0.44 -1.59
N GLY A 246 -20.45 0.02 -2.86
CA GLY A 246 -21.55 0.31 -3.77
C GLY A 246 -21.36 1.54 -4.65
N PHE A 247 -20.21 2.20 -4.58
CA PHE A 247 -19.86 3.27 -5.52
C PHE A 247 -19.63 2.68 -6.92
N SER A 248 -20.54 3.00 -7.85
CA SER A 248 -20.61 2.34 -9.15
C SER A 248 -19.61 2.89 -10.17
N ASN A 249 -19.20 4.15 -10.03
CA ASN A 249 -18.34 4.84 -10.99
C ASN A 249 -17.22 5.62 -10.30
N VAL A 250 -16.17 4.89 -9.90
CA VAL A 250 -14.98 5.47 -9.28
C VAL A 250 -13.80 5.30 -10.24
N LYS A 251 -13.07 6.39 -10.49
CA LYS A 251 -11.85 6.46 -11.31
C LYS A 251 -10.73 7.13 -10.51
N GLY A 252 -9.47 6.93 -10.91
CA GLY A 252 -8.37 7.78 -10.44
C GLY A 252 -7.86 8.70 -11.53
N LEU A 253 -7.28 9.83 -11.12
CA LEU A 253 -6.54 10.70 -12.00
C LEU A 253 -5.24 10.02 -12.43
N GLU A 254 -5.08 9.80 -13.73
CA GLU A 254 -3.88 9.17 -14.28
C GLU A 254 -2.63 10.01 -13.96
N GLY A 255 -1.67 9.40 -13.26
CA GLY A 255 -0.44 10.07 -12.82
C GLY A 255 -0.63 11.11 -11.71
N GLY A 256 -1.81 11.14 -11.08
CA GLY A 256 -2.13 12.01 -9.94
C GLY A 256 -2.02 13.52 -10.25
N ILE A 257 -1.91 14.31 -9.19
CA ILE A 257 -1.78 15.77 -9.30
C ILE A 257 -0.47 16.20 -9.97
N ASP A 258 0.57 15.36 -9.90
CA ASP A 258 1.85 15.65 -10.58
C ASP A 258 1.68 15.69 -12.11
N ALA A 259 0.96 14.71 -12.67
CA ALA A 259 0.62 14.70 -14.08
C ALA A 259 -0.35 15.83 -14.45
N TRP A 260 -1.26 16.23 -13.55
CA TRP A 260 -2.12 17.40 -13.74
C TRP A 260 -1.33 18.71 -13.85
N ALA A 261 -0.40 18.95 -12.93
CA ALA A 261 0.48 20.10 -12.96
C ALA A 261 1.31 20.13 -14.26
N ALA A 262 1.80 18.97 -14.72
CA ALA A 262 2.56 18.90 -15.97
C ALA A 262 1.70 19.15 -17.23
N ALA A 263 0.44 18.68 -17.27
CA ALA A 263 -0.35 18.62 -18.49
C ALA A 263 -1.45 19.69 -18.61
N VAL A 264 -1.93 20.24 -17.49
CA VAL A 264 -3.09 21.14 -17.43
C VAL A 264 -2.72 22.48 -16.79
N ASP A 265 -2.18 22.46 -15.58
CA ASP A 265 -1.80 23.68 -14.85
C ASP A 265 -0.29 23.75 -14.64
N THR A 266 0.42 24.13 -15.70
CA THR A 266 1.89 24.25 -15.71
C THR A 266 2.46 25.29 -14.74
N ARG A 267 1.61 26.09 -14.09
CA ARG A 267 2.01 27.06 -13.06
C ARG A 267 1.76 26.55 -11.64
N MET A 268 1.05 25.44 -11.49
CA MET A 268 0.83 24.78 -10.21
C MET A 268 2.17 24.38 -9.59
N ALA A 269 2.29 24.59 -8.28
CA ALA A 269 3.45 24.14 -7.54
C ALA A 269 3.57 22.61 -7.62
N ARG A 270 4.80 22.12 -7.72
CA ARG A 270 5.11 20.68 -7.66
C ARG A 270 5.98 20.44 -6.44
N TYR A 271 5.81 19.27 -5.85
CA TYR A 271 6.54 18.85 -4.67
C TYR A 271 6.94 17.39 -4.83
N ASP A 272 8.00 17.03 -4.13
CA ASP A 272 8.41 15.64 -3.95
C ASP A 272 8.19 15.26 -2.49
N ILE A 273 7.68 14.05 -2.29
CA ILE A 273 7.56 13.41 -0.99
C ILE A 273 8.77 12.47 -0.90
N ASP A 274 9.52 12.56 0.18
CA ASP A 274 10.53 11.55 0.49
C ASP A 274 9.82 10.19 0.60
N GLU A 275 10.41 9.13 0.04
CA GLU A 275 9.75 7.80 -0.09
C GLU A 275 9.27 7.21 1.27
N ASP A 276 9.75 7.79 2.37
CA ASP A 276 9.45 7.43 3.76
C ASP A 276 8.17 8.06 4.34
N ASP A 277 7.66 9.14 3.73
CA ASP A 277 6.56 9.97 4.26
C ASP A 277 5.24 9.79 3.49
N GLY A 278 5.11 8.71 2.72
CA GLY A 278 3.97 8.44 1.86
C GLY A 278 2.66 8.16 2.62
N TYR A 279 1.79 9.17 2.72
CA TYR A 279 0.45 9.07 3.32
C TYR A 279 -0.44 8.01 2.66
N ARG A 280 -1.19 7.25 3.47
CA ARG A 280 -2.05 6.15 2.99
C ARG A 280 -3.53 6.49 3.13
N TYR A 281 -4.37 5.96 2.24
CA TYR A 281 -5.83 6.19 2.37
C TYR A 281 -6.41 5.48 3.61
N GLU A 282 -5.75 4.42 4.11
CA GLU A 282 -6.09 3.80 5.39
C GLU A 282 -5.95 4.79 6.56
N ASP A 283 -5.16 5.86 6.43
CA ASP A 283 -5.13 6.91 7.44
C ASP A 283 -6.39 7.77 7.43
N ILE A 284 -7.16 7.77 6.34
CA ILE A 284 -8.44 8.48 6.18
C ILE A 284 -9.59 7.67 6.81
N ILE A 285 -9.48 6.34 6.89
CA ILE A 285 -10.58 5.44 7.22
C ILE A 285 -10.20 4.60 8.44
N GLU A 286 -10.88 4.78 9.56
CA GLU A 286 -10.78 3.81 10.66
C GLU A 286 -11.51 2.52 10.28
N GLU A 287 -10.78 1.43 10.05
CA GLU A 287 -11.38 0.11 10.17
C GLU A 287 -11.71 -0.10 11.66
N HIS A 288 -12.98 0.06 12.02
CA HIS A 288 -13.49 -0.55 13.25
C HIS A 288 -13.38 -2.06 13.05
N ASP A 289 -12.30 -2.65 13.57
CA ASP A 289 -12.21 -4.09 13.79
C ASP A 289 -13.48 -4.54 14.48
N GLY A 290 -14.28 -5.32 13.76
CA GLY A 290 -15.52 -5.91 14.22
C GLY A 290 -15.26 -6.94 15.30
N HIS A 291 -14.91 -6.49 16.51
CA HIS A 291 -15.12 -7.24 17.73
C HIS A 291 -16.36 -6.70 18.42
N ALA A 292 -17.52 -7.10 17.89
CA ALA A 292 -18.76 -7.04 18.63
C ALA A 292 -18.68 -8.03 19.81
N HIS A 293 -18.91 -7.49 21.00
CA HIS A 293 -19.10 -8.19 22.27
C HIS A 293 -20.25 -9.22 22.23
#